data_AF-A0A7C1AJ60-F1
#
_entry.id   AF-A0A7C1AJ60-F1
#
_cell.length_a   1.000
_cell.length_b   1.000
_cell.length_c   1.000
_cell.angle_alpha   90.00
_cell.angle_beta   90.00
_cell.angle_gamma   90.00
#
_symmetry.space_group_name_H-M   'P 1'
#
loop_
_entity.id
_entity.type
_entity.pdbx_description
1 polymer ?
#
loop_
_entity_poly.entity_id
_entity_poly.type
_entity_poly.pdbx_seq_one_letter_code
_entity_poly.pdbx_strand_id
1 'polypeptide(L)'
;MKHEEITHKIIGCAYQVFNQLGFGFLESVYKKAMIIELRKINLKTEAEKLLKVYYDNQVIGEFYVDLFVEDKIIVELKSVQSLAKEHEVQLV
;
A
#
# COMPACT_ATOMS: atom_id res chain seq x y z
N MET A 1 16.38 8.33 3.43
CA MET A 1 15.85 6.93 3.48
C MET A 1 15.91 6.30 2.09
N LYS A 2 15.99 4.97 1.93
CA LYS A 2 15.88 4.36 0.58
C LYS A 2 14.49 4.69 0.00
N HIS A 3 14.42 5.23 -1.23
CA HIS A 3 13.19 5.65 -1.92
C HIS A 3 12.37 6.79 -1.28
N GLU A 4 13.03 7.70 -0.55
CA GLU A 4 12.39 8.81 0.16
C GLU A 4 11.50 9.70 -0.73
N GLU A 5 11.95 10.05 -1.94
CA GLU A 5 11.17 10.90 -2.85
C GLU A 5 9.83 10.26 -3.26
N ILE A 6 9.85 8.97 -3.61
CA ILE A 6 8.64 8.22 -3.98
C ILE A 6 7.74 8.06 -2.75
N THR A 7 8.33 7.82 -1.58
CA THR A 7 7.60 7.69 -0.32
C THR A 7 6.83 8.98 0.03
N HIS A 8 7.47 10.14 -0.10
CA HIS A 8 6.80 11.44 0.12
C HIS A 8 5.62 11.66 -0.84
N LYS A 9 5.77 11.26 -2.11
CA LYS A 9 4.67 11.33 -3.09
C LYS A 9 3.49 10.43 -2.69
N ILE A 10 3.76 9.18 -2.28
CA ILE A 10 2.73 8.24 -1.82
C ILE A 10 1.99 8.79 -0.60
N ILE A 11 2.72 9.32 0.38
CA ILE A 11 2.13 9.94 1.58
C ILE A 11 1.25 11.12 1.20
N GLY A 12 1.71 11.98 0.28
CA GLY A 12 0.91 13.08 -0.26
C GLY A 12 -0.41 12.61 -0.86
N CYS A 13 -0.40 11.54 -1.67
CA CYS A 13 -1.62 10.93 -2.20
C CYS A 13 -2.55 10.42 -1.09
N ALA A 14 -2.01 9.79 -0.05
CA ALA A 14 -2.82 9.31 1.08
C ALA A 14 -3.53 10.46 1.81
N TYR A 15 -2.85 11.59 2.02
CA TYR A 15 -3.48 12.79 2.55
C TYR A 15 -4.57 13.35 1.63
N GLN A 16 -4.35 13.38 0.31
CA GLN A 16 -5.38 13.83 -0.63
C GLN A 16 -6.63 12.95 -0.57
N VAL A 17 -6.45 11.62 -0.54
CA VAL A 17 -7.54 10.66 -0.38
C VAL A 17 -8.29 10.91 0.93
N PHE A 18 -7.57 11.03 2.05
CA PHE A 18 -8.19 11.26 3.35
C PHE A 18 -8.93 12.60 3.42
N ASN A 19 -8.34 13.68 2.87
CA ASN A 19 -8.97 15.00 2.87
C ASN A 19 -10.27 15.05 2.04
N GLN A 20 -10.38 14.22 1.00
CA GLN A 20 -11.58 14.16 0.17
C GLN A 20 -12.65 13.20 0.72
N LEU A 21 -12.26 12.03 1.21
CA LEU A 21 -13.19 10.98 1.64
C LEU A 21 -13.48 11.01 3.14
N GLY A 22 -12.58 11.53 3.96
CA GLY A 22 -12.63 11.39 5.41
C GLY A 22 -12.50 9.92 5.86
N PHE A 23 -13.00 9.64 7.06
CA PHE A 23 -13.02 8.29 7.65
C PHE A 23 -14.38 7.59 7.44
N GLY A 24 -14.41 6.27 7.58
CA GLY A 24 -15.65 5.48 7.63
C GLY A 24 -15.91 4.55 6.44
N PHE A 25 -15.01 4.53 5.46
CA PHE A 25 -15.11 3.60 4.33
C PHE A 25 -14.32 2.31 4.56
N LEU A 26 -14.62 1.29 3.75
CA LEU A 26 -13.84 0.05 3.72
C LEU A 26 -12.46 0.28 3.06
N GLU A 27 -11.48 -0.55 3.44
CA GLU A 27 -10.14 -0.56 2.82
C GLU A 27 -10.18 -0.63 1.30
N SER A 28 -11.12 -1.40 0.72
CA SER A 28 -11.30 -1.51 -0.73
C SER A 28 -11.67 -0.20 -1.42
N VAL A 29 -12.34 0.74 -0.71
CA VAL A 29 -12.65 2.07 -1.22
C VAL A 29 -11.39 2.94 -1.20
N TYR A 30 -10.66 2.94 -0.08
CA TYR A 30 -9.40 3.67 0.02
C TYR A 30 -8.35 3.18 -0.97
N LYS A 31 -8.28 1.86 -1.20
CA LYS A 31 -7.38 1.25 -2.19
C LYS A 31 -7.66 1.78 -3.59
N LYS A 32 -8.94 1.82 -4.00
CA LYS A 32 -9.35 2.39 -5.30
C LYS A 32 -9.01 3.87 -5.42
N ALA A 33 -9.24 4.65 -4.36
CA ALA A 33 -8.90 6.07 -4.33
C ALA A 33 -7.39 6.32 -4.42
N MET A 34 -6.58 5.53 -3.70
CA MET A 34 -5.12 5.59 -3.76
C MET A 34 -4.59 5.27 -5.15
N ILE A 35 -5.11 4.25 -5.83
CA ILE A 35 -4.73 3.92 -7.20
C ILE A 35 -4.98 5.12 -8.14
N ILE A 36 -6.10 5.82 -7.97
CA ILE A 36 -6.42 7.01 -8.76
C ILE A 36 -5.40 8.12 -8.50
N GLU A 37 -5.14 8.47 -7.24
CA GLU A 37 -4.21 9.56 -6.89
C GLU A 37 -2.77 9.27 -7.31
N LEU A 38 -2.28 8.04 -7.09
CA LEU A 38 -0.93 7.64 -7.48
C LEU A 38 -0.73 7.67 -9.00
N ARG A 39 -1.74 7.22 -9.76
CA ARG A 39 -1.68 7.25 -11.23
C ARG A 39 -1.80 8.66 -11.79
N LYS A 40 -2.56 9.56 -11.15
CA LYS A 40 -2.64 10.98 -11.55
C LYS A 40 -1.27 11.65 -11.56
N ILE A 41 -0.38 11.26 -10.66
CA ILE A 41 1.00 11.77 -10.59
C ILE A 41 2.01 10.89 -11.33
N ASN A 42 1.53 10.01 -12.22
CA ASN A 42 2.31 9.13 -13.08
C ASN A 42 3.21 8.12 -12.35
N LEU A 43 2.84 7.70 -11.14
CA LEU A 43 3.51 6.56 -10.48
C LEU A 43 2.95 5.24 -11.00
N LYS A 44 3.84 4.35 -11.46
CA LYS A 44 3.49 2.97 -11.79
C LYS A 44 2.92 2.30 -10.54
N THR A 45 1.66 1.89 -10.62
CA THR A 45 0.92 1.30 -9.49
C THR A 45 0.18 0.05 -9.95
N GLU A 46 0.60 -1.09 -9.41
CA GLU A 46 -0.02 -2.40 -9.57
C GLU A 46 -0.81 -2.73 -8.30
N ALA A 47 -2.08 -3.11 -8.43
CA ALA A 47 -2.88 -3.52 -7.29
C ALA A 47 -2.95 -5.04 -7.23
N GLU A 48 -3.04 -5.60 -6.02
CA GLU A 48 -3.20 -7.05 -5.79
C GLU A 48 -2.09 -7.85 -6.49
N LYS A 49 -0.86 -7.33 -6.46
CA LYS A 49 0.28 -7.98 -7.10
C LYS A 49 0.70 -9.18 -6.27
N LEU A 50 0.75 -10.34 -6.93
CA LEU A 50 1.26 -11.57 -6.34
C LEU A 50 2.78 -11.51 -6.27
N LEU A 51 3.32 -11.62 -5.06
CA LEU A 51 4.73 -11.74 -4.76
C LEU A 51 5.02 -13.13 -4.22
N LYS A 52 6.09 -13.75 -4.71
CA LYS A 52 6.58 -15.03 -4.19
C LYS A 52 7.36 -14.79 -2.91
N VAL A 53 7.03 -15.55 -1.87
CA VAL A 53 7.77 -15.56 -0.60
C VAL A 53 8.82 -16.65 -0.68
N TYR A 54 10.08 -16.25 -0.51
CA TYR A 54 11.21 -17.17 -0.53
C TYR A 54 11.74 -17.43 0.88
N TYR A 55 12.01 -18.68 1.18
CA TYR A 55 12.77 -19.12 2.35
C TYR A 55 13.81 -20.14 1.88
N ASP A 56 15.09 -19.89 2.17
CA ASP A 56 16.21 -20.72 1.70
C ASP A 56 16.18 -20.98 0.18
N ASN A 57 16.01 -19.91 -0.61
CA ASN A 57 15.85 -19.94 -2.08
C ASN A 57 14.66 -20.78 -2.61
N GLN A 58 13.80 -21.28 -1.73
CA GLN A 58 12.61 -22.04 -2.09
C GLN A 58 11.37 -21.17 -1.94
N VAL A 59 10.46 -21.26 -2.90
CA VAL A 59 9.16 -20.57 -2.80
C VAL A 59 8.31 -21.31 -1.78
N ILE A 60 8.01 -20.67 -0.66
CA ILE A 60 7.19 -21.24 0.42
C ILE A 60 5.75 -20.73 0.42
N GLY A 61 5.45 -19.74 -0.43
CA GLY A 61 4.11 -19.19 -0.52
C GLY A 61 4.01 -17.99 -1.46
N GLU A 62 2.80 -17.46 -1.51
CA GLU A 62 2.44 -16.30 -2.30
C GLU A 62 1.80 -15.27 -1.38
N PHE A 63 2.15 -14.00 -1.59
CA PHE A 63 1.63 -12.87 -0.83
C PHE A 63 1.08 -11.85 -1.81
N TYR A 64 -0.20 -11.48 -1.63
CA TYR A 64 -0.84 -10.44 -2.42
C TYR A 64 -0.68 -9.12 -1.69
N VAL A 65 0.08 -8.21 -2.29
CA VAL A 65 0.19 -6.85 -1.77
C VAL A 65 -0.98 -6.01 -2.21
N ASP A 66 -1.42 -5.09 -1.36
CA ASP A 66 -2.49 -4.17 -1.74
C ASP A 66 -2.09 -3.33 -2.95
N LEU A 67 -0.93 -2.66 -2.86
CA LEU A 67 -0.36 -1.84 -3.92
C LEU A 67 1.15 -2.02 -4.01
N PHE A 68 1.65 -2.20 -5.23
CA PHE A 68 3.06 -2.18 -5.55
C PHE A 68 3.39 -0.99 -6.45
N VAL A 69 4.21 -0.07 -5.92
CA VAL A 69 4.52 1.22 -6.54
C VAL A 69 5.96 1.25 -7.05
N GLU A 70 6.13 1.66 -8.31
CA GLU A 70 7.44 1.86 -8.97
C GLU A 70 8.36 0.64 -8.95
N ASP A 71 7.78 -0.56 -8.85
CA ASP A 71 8.47 -1.82 -8.62
C ASP A 71 9.41 -1.85 -7.41
N LYS A 72 9.16 -0.97 -6.42
CA LYS A 72 10.10 -0.70 -5.31
C LYS A 72 9.44 -0.65 -3.94
N ILE A 73 8.20 -0.18 -3.86
CA ILE A 73 7.51 0.08 -2.58
C ILE A 73 6.21 -0.71 -2.52
N ILE A 74 6.01 -1.42 -1.43
CA ILE A 74 4.75 -2.06 -1.07
C ILE A 74 3.97 -1.08 -0.19
N VAL A 75 2.69 -0.89 -0.47
CA VAL A 75 1.80 0.01 0.30
C VAL A 75 0.56 -0.77 0.72
N GLU A 76 0.50 -1.06 2.02
CA GLU A 76 -0.57 -1.82 2.65
C GLU A 76 -1.55 -0.86 3.31
N LEU A 77 -2.84 -1.03 2.98
CA LEU A 77 -3.87 -0.14 3.49
C LEU A 77 -4.54 -0.76 4.71
N LYS A 78 -4.81 0.08 5.71
CA LYS A 78 -5.62 -0.30 6.85
C LYS A 78 -6.71 0.73 7.13
N SER A 79 -7.95 0.27 7.31
CA SER A 79 -9.06 1.11 7.77
C SER A 79 -9.76 0.41 8.93
N VAL A 80 -9.30 0.74 10.13
CA VAL A 80 -9.74 0.14 11.39
C VAL A 80 -9.91 1.23 12.44
N GLN A 81 -10.75 1.00 13.46
CA GLN A 81 -10.95 1.94 14.56
C GLN A 81 -9.68 2.10 15.41
N SER A 82 -8.92 1.03 15.56
CA SER A 82 -7.64 1.03 16.28
C SER A 82 -6.68 0.06 15.60
N LEU A 83 -5.39 0.41 15.62
CA LEU A 83 -4.35 -0.55 15.26
C LEU A 83 -4.24 -1.60 16.36
N ALA A 84 -4.32 -2.87 15.95
CA ALA A 84 -4.07 -4.00 16.81
C ALA A 84 -2.63 -4.47 16.58
N LYS A 85 -2.06 -5.20 17.54
CA LYS A 85 -0.66 -5.63 17.50
C LYS A 85 -0.37 -6.49 16.27
N GLU A 86 -1.35 -7.27 15.83
CA GLU A 86 -1.28 -8.10 14.63
C GLU A 86 -1.09 -7.26 13.36
N HIS A 87 -1.64 -6.04 13.31
CA HIS A 87 -1.44 -5.12 12.18
C HIS A 87 -0.02 -4.54 12.16
N GLU A 88 0.58 -4.34 13.33
CA GLU A 88 1.96 -3.84 13.44
C GLU A 88 2.99 -4.91 13.08
N VAL A 89 2.77 -6.16 13.49
CA VAL A 89 3.64 -7.29 13.17
C VAL A 89 3.74 -7.54 11.65
N GLN A 90 2.73 -7.13 10.88
CA GLN A 90 2.75 -7.20 9.42
C GLN A 90 3.83 -6.29 8.78
N LEU A 91 4.36 -5.32 9.51
CA LEU A 91 5.35 -4.35 9.02
C LEU A 91 6.81 -4.73 9.33
N VAL A 92 7.05 -5.91 9.93
CA VAL A 92 8.36 -6.34 10.48
C VAL A 92 9.01 -7.43 9.64
#